data_AF-A0A2E0F0I9-F1
#
_entry.id   AF-A0A2E0F0I9-F1
#
_cell.length_a   1.000
_cell.length_b   1.000
_cell.length_c   1.000
_cell.angle_alpha   90.00
_cell.angle_beta   90.00
_cell.angle_gamma   90.00
#
_symmetry.space_group_name_H-M   'P 1'
#
loop_
_entity.id
_entity.type
_entity.pdbx_description
1 polymer ?
#
loop_
_entity_poly.entity_id
_entity_poly.type
_entity_poly.pdbx_seq_one_letter_code
_entity_poly.pdbx_strand_id
1 'polypeptide(L)'
;MTDTQEATGTDADLRDQLKSMEAKLRRLRDLRQQHNDAGKRHADARNSIQKEYKKLREEIDGLLTQNKEIRNKAKAHQAKRDAIQQQVRELIGQAKNSRSEKGKKSPILELSEIQSQIDKLENMLETTGMKLEKENKVLKLIKKHTLRKKELEPLVAEEMRIKVDLDNIEGSIQELKSEADAEHAAMVELHKEADELWETIKPRFEERDFKKAEGDRLHEAFLECRKEADEVHTQVVAMLEQVNEIRDKLKQERLEAQSWIDDHNESVRKALKTPDQDEKLAGSLTQALLAGSSISFGGSETGSNANTRTDGRSSRKANMRRSGAARGNRGRSRSREQ
;
A
#
# COMPACT_ATOMS: atom_id res chain seq x y z
N MET A 1 -27.85 11.73 -72.38
CA MET A 1 -28.81 11.78 -71.25
C MET A 1 -28.75 10.54 -70.34
N THR A 2 -27.91 9.55 -70.65
CA THR A 2 -27.72 8.33 -69.83
C THR A 2 -26.73 8.53 -68.68
N ASP A 3 -25.66 9.31 -68.86
CA ASP A 3 -24.58 9.44 -67.86
C ASP A 3 -24.98 10.15 -66.56
N THR A 4 -25.97 11.05 -66.64
CA THR A 4 -26.48 11.78 -65.47
C THR A 4 -27.33 10.91 -64.54
N GLN A 5 -27.94 9.82 -65.03
CA GLN A 5 -28.72 8.91 -64.17
C GLN A 5 -27.81 7.93 -63.40
N GLU A 6 -26.73 7.44 -64.03
CA GLU A 6 -25.73 6.58 -63.37
C GLU A 6 -24.91 7.33 -62.30
N ALA A 7 -24.57 8.61 -62.55
CA ALA A 7 -23.87 9.46 -61.58
C ALA A 7 -24.71 9.73 -60.30
N THR A 8 -26.04 9.81 -60.40
CA THR A 8 -26.90 10.03 -59.22
C THR A 8 -27.09 8.79 -58.34
N GLY A 9 -26.98 7.59 -58.92
CA GLY A 9 -27.04 6.33 -58.15
C GLY A 9 -25.77 6.08 -57.34
N THR A 10 -24.61 6.36 -57.93
CA THR A 10 -23.29 6.14 -57.30
C THR A 10 -23.05 7.09 -56.10
N ASP A 11 -23.44 8.36 -56.21
CA ASP A 11 -23.41 9.34 -55.09
C ASP A 11 -24.33 8.92 -53.92
N ALA A 12 -25.53 8.39 -54.22
CA ALA A 12 -26.45 7.88 -53.20
C ALA A 12 -25.86 6.68 -52.44
N ASP A 13 -25.25 5.73 -53.16
CA ASP A 13 -24.60 4.56 -52.58
C ASP A 13 -23.40 4.94 -51.70
N LEU A 14 -22.58 5.92 -52.12
CA LEU A 14 -21.47 6.45 -51.32
C LEU A 14 -21.95 7.11 -50.02
N ARG A 15 -23.07 7.85 -50.07
CA ARG A 15 -23.67 8.47 -48.88
C ARG A 15 -24.23 7.44 -47.90
N ASP A 16 -24.84 6.38 -48.38
CA ASP A 16 -25.37 5.33 -47.51
C ASP A 16 -24.26 4.44 -46.94
N GLN A 17 -23.21 4.18 -47.72
CA GLN A 17 -21.97 3.60 -47.22
C GLN A 17 -21.33 4.48 -46.13
N LEU A 18 -21.25 5.80 -46.35
CA LEU A 18 -20.73 6.75 -45.37
C LEU A 18 -21.53 6.70 -44.06
N LYS A 19 -22.87 6.75 -44.12
CA LYS A 19 -23.73 6.64 -42.92
C LYS A 19 -23.53 5.31 -42.18
N SER A 20 -23.41 4.20 -42.91
CA SER A 20 -23.16 2.88 -42.32
C SER A 20 -21.81 2.84 -41.61
N MET A 21 -20.77 3.39 -42.22
CA MET A 21 -19.42 3.47 -41.65
C MET A 21 -19.36 4.43 -40.45
N GLU A 22 -20.04 5.57 -40.51
CA GLU A 22 -20.16 6.51 -39.38
C GLU A 22 -20.91 5.89 -38.20
N ALA A 23 -21.97 5.10 -38.46
CA ALA A 23 -22.68 4.36 -37.41
C ALA A 23 -21.77 3.29 -36.77
N LYS A 24 -21.00 2.55 -37.57
CA LYS A 24 -20.00 1.60 -37.05
C LYS A 24 -18.91 2.30 -36.23
N LEU A 25 -18.40 3.43 -36.73
CA LEU A 25 -17.40 4.24 -36.04
C LEU A 25 -17.91 4.75 -34.68
N ARG A 26 -19.17 5.18 -34.61
CA ARG A 26 -19.81 5.57 -33.35
C ARG A 26 -19.83 4.39 -32.36
N ARG A 27 -20.25 3.20 -32.82
CA ARG A 27 -20.25 1.99 -31.98
C ARG A 27 -18.85 1.62 -31.47
N LEU A 28 -17.83 1.67 -32.32
CA LEU A 28 -16.44 1.40 -31.92
C LEU A 28 -15.92 2.43 -30.91
N ARG A 29 -16.28 3.72 -31.06
CA ARG A 29 -15.94 4.75 -30.07
C ARG A 29 -16.61 4.50 -28.73
N ASP A 30 -17.89 4.14 -28.74
CA ASP A 30 -18.64 3.80 -27.53
C ASP A 30 -18.03 2.56 -26.85
N LEU A 31 -17.65 1.54 -27.62
CA LEU A 31 -16.98 0.34 -27.11
C LEU A 31 -15.61 0.66 -26.49
N ARG A 32 -14.78 1.46 -27.17
CA ARG A 32 -13.50 1.93 -26.60
C ARG A 32 -13.72 2.70 -25.30
N GLN A 33 -14.74 3.55 -25.24
CA GLN A 33 -15.06 4.29 -24.04
C GLN A 33 -15.48 3.35 -22.90
N GLN A 34 -16.25 2.30 -23.20
CA GLN A 34 -16.61 1.28 -22.21
C GLN A 34 -15.39 0.55 -21.64
N HIS A 35 -14.44 0.11 -22.47
CA HIS A 35 -13.19 -0.52 -21.98
C HIS A 35 -12.34 0.45 -21.17
N ASN A 36 -12.25 1.73 -21.57
CA ASN A 36 -11.55 2.76 -20.79
C ASN A 36 -12.22 3.01 -19.44
N ASP A 37 -13.55 3.09 -19.39
CA ASP A 37 -14.29 3.28 -18.16
C ASP A 37 -14.17 2.06 -17.23
N ALA A 38 -14.21 0.85 -17.78
CA ALA A 38 -13.94 -0.39 -17.05
C ALA A 38 -12.51 -0.41 -16.48
N GLY A 39 -11.51 -0.08 -17.31
CA GLY A 39 -10.12 0.05 -16.87
C GLY A 39 -9.97 1.06 -15.73
N LYS A 40 -10.63 2.23 -15.84
CA LYS A 40 -10.61 3.22 -14.76
C LYS A 40 -11.20 2.68 -13.45
N ARG A 41 -12.32 1.93 -13.52
CA ARG A 41 -12.90 1.27 -12.34
C ARG A 41 -11.95 0.26 -11.72
N HIS A 42 -11.28 -0.58 -12.51
CA HIS A 42 -10.28 -1.52 -12.01
C HIS A 42 -9.08 -0.81 -11.38
N ALA A 43 -8.61 0.29 -11.98
CA ALA A 43 -7.54 1.11 -11.43
C ALA A 43 -7.93 1.76 -10.09
N ASP A 44 -9.15 2.30 -9.98
CA ASP A 44 -9.66 2.89 -8.75
C ASP A 44 -9.84 1.84 -7.64
N ALA A 45 -10.39 0.66 -7.98
CA ALA A 45 -10.49 -0.48 -7.07
C ALA A 45 -9.10 -0.94 -6.58
N ARG A 46 -8.13 -1.10 -7.50
CA ARG A 46 -6.74 -1.44 -7.16
C ARG A 46 -6.14 -0.40 -6.23
N ASN A 47 -6.34 0.89 -6.50
CA ASN A 47 -5.83 1.96 -5.66
C ASN A 47 -6.44 1.93 -4.25
N SER A 48 -7.71 1.55 -4.11
CA SER A 48 -8.36 1.34 -2.81
C SER A 48 -7.73 0.17 -2.06
N ILE A 49 -7.63 -1.00 -2.71
CA ILE A 49 -7.01 -2.20 -2.12
C ILE A 49 -5.55 -1.94 -1.74
N GLN A 50 -4.80 -1.21 -2.57
CA GLN A 50 -3.42 -0.87 -2.28
C GLN A 50 -3.28 0.06 -1.07
N LYS A 51 -4.24 0.96 -0.83
CA LYS A 51 -4.27 1.77 0.39
C LYS A 51 -4.53 0.91 1.63
N GLU A 52 -5.48 -0.01 1.55
CA GLU A 52 -5.76 -0.97 2.64
C GLU A 52 -4.56 -1.88 2.92
N TYR A 53 -3.93 -2.40 1.87
CA TYR A 53 -2.70 -3.20 1.97
C TYR A 53 -1.59 -2.45 2.69
N LYS A 54 -1.37 -1.17 2.35
CA LYS A 54 -0.35 -0.34 3.01
C LYS A 54 -0.65 -0.15 4.50
N LYS A 55 -1.90 0.14 4.85
CA LYS A 55 -2.33 0.27 6.26
C LYS A 55 -2.11 -1.04 7.03
N LEU A 56 -2.55 -2.17 6.48
CA LEU A 56 -2.33 -3.49 7.09
C LEU A 56 -0.84 -3.78 7.27
N ARG A 57 -0.01 -3.44 6.28
CA ARG A 57 1.44 -3.60 6.36
C ARG A 57 2.05 -2.75 7.49
N GLU A 58 1.65 -1.48 7.61
CA GLU A 58 2.12 -0.59 8.68
C GLU A 58 1.66 -1.08 10.07
N GLU A 59 0.43 -1.56 10.19
CA GLU A 59 -0.09 -2.15 11.43
C GLU A 59 0.69 -3.43 11.82
N ILE A 60 0.94 -4.33 10.85
CA ILE A 60 1.74 -5.54 11.07
C ILE A 60 3.17 -5.17 11.47
N ASP A 61 3.81 -4.23 10.78
CA ASP A 61 5.16 -3.77 11.12
C ASP A 61 5.19 -3.21 12.56
N GLY A 62 4.16 -2.45 12.96
CA GLY A 62 3.99 -1.98 14.34
C GLY A 62 3.90 -3.13 15.35
N LEU A 63 3.03 -4.12 15.12
CA LEU A 63 2.89 -5.29 16.00
C LEU A 63 4.18 -6.12 16.07
N LEU A 64 4.91 -6.26 14.97
CA LEU A 64 6.20 -6.94 14.94
C LEU A 64 7.25 -6.20 15.77
N THR A 65 7.27 -4.86 15.72
CA THR A 65 8.17 -4.08 16.58
C THR A 65 7.84 -4.25 18.06
N GLN A 66 6.56 -4.24 18.43
CA GLN A 66 6.11 -4.51 19.80
C GLN A 66 6.50 -5.92 20.26
N ASN A 67 6.27 -6.95 19.42
CA ASN A 67 6.66 -8.32 19.74
C ASN A 67 8.19 -8.42 19.96
N LYS A 68 8.97 -7.76 19.10
CA LYS A 68 10.43 -7.70 19.25
C LYS A 68 10.85 -7.02 20.54
N GLU A 69 10.19 -5.94 20.95
CA GLU A 69 10.45 -5.26 22.22
C GLU A 69 10.16 -6.15 23.43
N ILE A 70 9.03 -6.87 23.44
CA ILE A 70 8.68 -7.82 24.49
C ILE A 70 9.73 -8.93 24.56
N ARG A 71 10.13 -9.50 23.41
CA ARG A 71 11.19 -10.52 23.36
C ARG A 71 12.55 -9.99 23.83
N ASN A 72 12.87 -8.73 23.57
CA ASN A 72 14.10 -8.11 24.08
C ASN A 72 14.04 -7.92 25.61
N LYS A 73 12.88 -7.54 26.16
CA LYS A 73 12.68 -7.48 27.62
C LYS A 73 12.84 -8.87 28.24
N ALA A 74 12.25 -9.91 27.65
CA ALA A 74 12.40 -11.30 28.10
C ALA A 74 13.88 -11.72 28.11
N LYS A 75 14.64 -11.40 27.05
CA LYS A 75 16.09 -11.64 27.00
C LYS A 75 16.88 -10.90 28.08
N ALA A 76 16.45 -9.69 28.47
CA ALA A 76 17.08 -8.97 29.56
C ALA A 76 16.86 -9.68 30.91
N HIS A 77 15.63 -10.15 31.18
CA HIS A 77 15.33 -10.98 32.36
C HIS A 77 16.11 -12.30 32.33
N GLN A 78 16.23 -12.94 31.17
CA GLN A 78 17.06 -14.12 30.99
C GLN A 78 18.53 -13.86 31.36
N ALA A 79 19.12 -12.76 30.87
CA ALA A 79 20.51 -12.40 31.17
C ALA A 79 20.72 -12.12 32.67
N LYS A 80 19.76 -11.46 33.33
CA LYS A 80 19.80 -11.24 34.79
C LYS A 80 19.72 -12.55 35.56
N ARG A 81 18.77 -13.42 35.23
CA ARG A 81 18.64 -14.76 35.82
C ARG A 81 19.95 -15.54 35.68
N ASP A 82 20.54 -15.56 34.49
CA ASP A 82 21.77 -16.31 34.24
C ASP A 82 22.96 -15.74 35.04
N ALA A 83 23.04 -14.41 35.19
CA ALA A 83 24.02 -13.74 36.05
C ALA A 83 23.84 -14.11 37.54
N ILE A 84 22.61 -14.11 38.04
CA ILE A 84 22.30 -14.51 39.42
C ILE A 84 22.62 -16.00 39.62
N GLN A 85 22.27 -16.86 38.67
CA GLN A 85 22.59 -18.28 38.74
C GLN A 85 24.11 -18.54 38.75
N GLN A 86 24.88 -17.73 38.02
CA GLN A 86 26.33 -17.79 38.05
C GLN A 86 26.87 -17.40 39.44
N GLN A 87 26.37 -16.33 40.05
CA GLN A 87 26.72 -15.95 41.43
C GLN A 87 26.37 -17.04 42.44
N VAL A 88 25.19 -17.66 42.31
CA VAL A 88 24.77 -18.79 43.16
C VAL A 88 25.74 -19.97 43.02
N ARG A 89 26.18 -20.30 41.80
CA ARG A 89 27.17 -21.37 41.59
C ARG A 89 28.51 -21.05 42.25
N GLU A 90 28.96 -19.79 42.20
CA GLU A 90 30.19 -19.33 42.84
C GLU A 90 30.11 -19.43 44.36
N LEU A 91 29.01 -18.96 44.98
CA LEU A 91 28.78 -19.09 46.42
C LEU A 91 28.68 -20.56 46.87
N ILE A 92 28.01 -21.42 46.10
CA ILE A 92 27.98 -22.86 46.37
C ILE A 92 29.39 -23.46 46.29
N GLY A 93 30.22 -23.01 45.33
CA GLY A 93 31.62 -23.40 45.22
C GLY A 93 32.43 -23.01 46.46
N GLN A 94 32.29 -21.76 46.92
CA GLN A 94 32.93 -21.27 48.15
C GLN A 94 32.49 -22.08 49.37
N ALA A 95 31.18 -22.28 49.56
CA ALA A 95 30.62 -23.04 50.67
C ALA A 95 31.07 -24.51 50.69
N LYS A 96 31.25 -25.12 49.51
CA LYS A 96 31.79 -26.50 49.38
C LYS A 96 33.26 -26.56 49.76
N ASN A 97 34.08 -25.62 49.29
CA ASN A 97 35.49 -25.56 49.63
C ASN A 97 35.71 -25.38 51.14
N SER A 98 34.92 -24.51 51.79
CA SER A 98 34.95 -24.30 53.24
C SER A 98 34.46 -25.50 54.07
N ARG A 99 33.67 -26.42 53.48
CA ARG A 99 33.23 -27.66 54.14
C ARG A 99 34.22 -28.83 53.99
N SER A 100 35.07 -28.82 52.95
CA SER A 100 35.90 -29.97 52.56
C SER A 100 37.05 -30.29 53.54
N GLU A 101 37.39 -29.44 54.50
CA GLU A 101 38.48 -29.70 55.46
C GLU A 101 38.12 -30.69 56.60
N LYS A 102 36.86 -31.10 56.74
CA LYS A 102 36.36 -31.78 57.95
C LYS A 102 36.26 -33.30 57.83
N GLY A 103 37.39 -33.98 57.85
CA GLY A 103 37.48 -35.44 58.04
C GLY A 103 37.63 -35.91 59.49
N LYS A 104 37.71 -34.99 60.47
CA LYS A 104 37.92 -35.28 61.90
C LYS A 104 36.67 -34.94 62.72
N LYS A 105 36.49 -35.55 63.90
CA LYS A 105 35.41 -35.19 64.85
C LYS A 105 35.42 -33.67 65.06
N SER A 106 34.25 -33.03 65.14
CA SER A 106 34.21 -31.57 65.29
C SER A 106 34.86 -31.17 66.62
N PRO A 107 35.74 -30.16 66.62
CA PRO A 107 36.28 -29.56 67.84
C PRO A 107 35.22 -29.27 68.89
N ILE A 108 34.02 -28.84 68.47
CA ILE A 108 32.87 -28.58 69.36
C ILE A 108 32.40 -29.86 70.09
N LEU A 109 32.27 -30.97 69.37
CA LEU A 109 31.85 -32.25 69.95
C LEU A 109 32.94 -32.84 70.86
N GLU A 110 34.21 -32.76 70.45
CA GLU A 110 35.35 -33.17 71.28
C GLU A 110 35.43 -32.37 72.58
N LEU A 111 35.20 -31.05 72.52
CA LEU A 111 35.15 -30.18 73.71
C LEU A 111 34.01 -30.61 74.65
N SER A 112 32.83 -30.88 74.11
CA SER A 112 31.67 -31.33 74.90
C SER A 112 31.89 -32.71 75.53
N GLU A 113 32.50 -33.65 74.81
CA GLU A 113 32.87 -34.98 75.33
C GLU A 113 33.87 -34.85 76.49
N ILE A 114 34.90 -34.01 76.32
CA ILE A 114 35.94 -33.79 77.34
C ILE A 114 35.39 -33.04 78.55
N GLN A 115 34.51 -32.06 78.36
CA GLN A 115 33.83 -31.37 79.45
C GLN A 115 33.03 -32.36 80.31
N SER A 116 32.22 -33.22 79.68
CA SER A 116 31.46 -34.26 80.38
C SER A 116 32.37 -35.26 81.12
N GLN A 117 33.55 -35.58 80.56
CA GLN A 117 34.54 -36.43 81.22
C GLN A 117 35.17 -35.76 82.44
N ILE A 118 35.46 -34.46 82.37
CA ILE A 118 35.94 -33.66 83.51
C ILE A 118 34.89 -33.65 84.61
N ASP A 119 33.64 -33.28 84.29
CA ASP A 119 32.56 -33.19 85.27
C ASP A 119 32.29 -34.54 85.96
N LYS A 120 32.40 -35.66 85.22
CA LYS A 120 32.28 -37.02 85.80
C LYS A 120 33.43 -37.37 86.75
N LEU A 121 34.66 -37.03 86.38
CA LEU A 121 35.85 -37.29 87.20
C LEU A 121 35.89 -36.40 88.45
N GLU A 122 35.43 -35.15 88.34
CA GLU A 122 35.27 -34.21 89.45
C GLU A 122 34.16 -34.69 90.41
N ASN A 123 32.98 -35.04 89.89
CA ASN A 123 31.92 -35.63 90.70
C ASN A 123 32.39 -36.90 91.43
N MET A 124 33.14 -37.78 90.76
CA MET A 124 33.74 -38.96 91.39
C MET A 124 34.72 -38.61 92.51
N LEU A 125 35.51 -37.54 92.35
CA LEU A 125 36.45 -37.06 93.36
C LEU A 125 35.70 -36.53 94.60
N GLU A 126 34.57 -35.85 94.39
CA GLU A 126 33.76 -35.24 95.45
C GLU A 126 32.87 -36.24 96.20
N THR A 127 32.30 -37.23 95.52
CA THR A 127 31.33 -38.16 96.13
C THR A 127 31.91 -39.49 96.58
N THR A 128 33.10 -39.88 96.10
CA THR A 128 33.67 -41.21 96.39
C THR A 128 34.95 -41.09 97.21
N GLY A 129 34.94 -41.59 98.45
CA GLY A 129 36.14 -41.71 99.28
C GLY A 129 37.13 -42.73 98.72
N MET A 130 38.23 -42.26 98.12
CA MET A 130 39.26 -43.10 97.49
C MET A 130 40.60 -43.03 98.23
N LYS A 131 41.50 -43.99 97.95
CA LYS A 131 42.89 -43.96 98.44
C LYS A 131 43.70 -42.91 97.67
N LEU A 132 44.67 -42.26 98.34
CA LEU A 132 45.52 -41.18 97.82
C LEU A 132 46.15 -41.47 96.43
N GLU A 133 46.52 -42.73 96.15
CA GLU A 133 47.08 -43.12 94.84
C GLU A 133 46.05 -43.07 93.70
N LYS A 134 44.80 -43.46 93.95
CA LYS A 134 43.72 -43.43 92.96
C LYS A 134 43.24 -42.00 92.73
N GLU A 135 43.17 -41.22 93.81
CA GLU A 135 42.87 -39.79 93.78
C GLU A 135 43.89 -39.03 92.91
N ASN A 136 45.19 -39.29 93.10
CA ASN A 136 46.25 -38.72 92.26
C ASN A 136 46.16 -39.15 90.78
N LYS A 137 45.67 -40.35 90.47
CA LYS A 137 45.45 -40.81 89.08
C LYS A 137 44.26 -40.07 88.44
N VAL A 138 43.17 -39.88 89.18
CA VAL A 138 42.00 -39.09 88.73
C VAL A 138 42.40 -37.64 88.51
N LEU A 139 43.15 -37.03 89.43
CA LEU A 139 43.72 -35.67 89.28
C LEU A 139 44.62 -35.53 88.04
N LYS A 140 45.45 -36.54 87.73
CA LYS A 140 46.26 -36.55 86.49
C LYS A 140 45.40 -36.61 85.23
N LEU A 141 44.33 -37.40 85.24
CA LEU A 141 43.37 -37.48 84.14
C LEU A 141 42.61 -36.17 83.96
N ILE A 142 42.12 -35.58 85.05
CA ILE A 142 41.48 -34.25 85.05
C ILE A 142 42.44 -33.25 84.42
N LYS A 143 43.68 -33.12 84.90
CA LYS A 143 44.69 -32.20 84.32
C LYS A 143 44.93 -32.42 82.83
N LYS A 144 45.00 -33.67 82.38
CA LYS A 144 45.15 -34.02 80.95
C LYS A 144 43.95 -33.54 80.14
N HIS A 145 42.74 -33.79 80.63
CA HIS A 145 41.50 -33.33 80.01
C HIS A 145 41.37 -31.80 80.04
N THR A 146 41.80 -31.12 81.11
CA THR A 146 41.80 -29.65 81.19
C THR A 146 42.78 -29.01 80.21
N LEU A 147 43.97 -29.61 80.01
CA LEU A 147 44.92 -29.17 78.98
C LEU A 147 44.34 -29.32 77.58
N ARG A 148 43.75 -30.50 77.30
CA ARG A 148 43.11 -30.76 76.01
C ARG A 148 41.91 -29.85 75.75
N LYS A 149 41.14 -29.50 76.79
CA LYS A 149 40.07 -28.50 76.73
C LYS A 149 40.63 -27.13 76.30
N LYS A 150 41.71 -26.65 76.92
CA LYS A 150 42.37 -25.37 76.55
C LYS A 150 42.91 -25.37 75.12
N GLU A 151 43.36 -26.51 74.61
CA GLU A 151 43.78 -26.65 73.20
C GLU A 151 42.59 -26.61 72.22
N LEU A 152 41.44 -27.14 72.62
CA LEU A 152 40.24 -27.21 71.79
C LEU A 152 39.43 -25.90 71.79
N GLU A 153 39.48 -25.12 72.86
CA GLU A 153 38.79 -23.81 72.97
C GLU A 153 39.03 -22.85 71.79
N PRO A 154 40.29 -22.57 71.34
CA PRO A 154 40.51 -21.71 70.18
C PRO A 154 40.02 -22.31 68.86
N LEU A 155 40.16 -23.63 68.68
CA LEU A 155 39.67 -24.35 67.49
C LEU A 155 38.14 -24.32 67.40
N VAL A 156 37.46 -24.39 68.54
CA VAL A 156 36.01 -24.26 68.63
C VAL A 156 35.55 -22.84 68.28
N ALA A 157 36.26 -21.81 68.75
CA ALA A 157 35.96 -20.42 68.39
C ALA A 157 36.11 -20.17 66.87
N GLU A 158 37.14 -20.75 66.24
CA GLU A 158 37.33 -20.70 64.79
C GLU A 158 36.24 -21.48 64.03
N GLU A 159 35.89 -22.69 64.50
CA GLU A 159 34.81 -23.48 63.91
C GLU A 159 33.44 -22.77 64.00
N MET A 160 33.15 -22.08 65.10
CA MET A 160 31.93 -21.28 65.24
C MET A 160 31.92 -20.10 64.26
N ARG A 161 33.05 -19.42 64.03
CA ARG A 161 33.14 -18.35 63.03
C ARG A 161 32.86 -18.87 61.63
N ILE A 162 33.52 -19.97 61.24
CA ILE A 162 33.29 -20.62 59.93
C ILE A 162 31.82 -21.03 59.78
N LYS A 163 31.18 -21.52 60.85
CA LYS A 163 29.77 -21.87 60.82
C LYS A 163 28.87 -20.65 60.57
N VAL A 164 29.10 -19.54 61.29
CA VAL A 164 28.34 -18.30 61.07
C VAL A 164 28.52 -17.79 59.64
N ASP A 165 29.74 -17.86 59.10
CA ASP A 165 30.01 -17.45 57.71
C ASP A 165 29.31 -18.37 56.70
N LEU A 166 29.29 -19.69 56.94
CA LEU A 166 28.56 -20.65 56.11
C LEU A 166 27.04 -20.43 56.16
N ASP A 167 26.48 -20.14 57.34
CA ASP A 167 25.06 -19.86 57.51
C ASP A 167 24.68 -18.55 56.79
N ASN A 168 25.54 -17.52 56.84
CA ASN A 168 25.37 -16.28 56.07
C ASN A 168 25.41 -16.53 54.55
N ILE A 169 26.36 -17.35 54.07
CA ILE A 169 26.46 -17.72 52.65
C ILE A 169 25.22 -18.49 52.20
N GLU A 170 24.71 -19.42 53.00
CA GLU A 170 23.49 -20.17 52.69
C GLU A 170 22.26 -19.26 52.64
N GLY A 171 22.15 -18.30 53.57
CA GLY A 171 21.12 -17.24 53.53
C GLY A 171 21.17 -16.44 52.23
N SER A 172 22.35 -15.94 51.84
CA SER A 172 22.53 -15.22 50.58
C SER A 172 22.21 -16.08 49.35
N ILE A 173 22.53 -17.38 49.37
CA ILE A 173 22.16 -18.31 48.28
C ILE A 173 20.64 -18.44 48.16
N GLN A 174 19.92 -18.53 49.28
CA GLN A 174 18.45 -18.63 49.26
C GLN A 174 17.82 -17.35 48.70
N GLU A 175 18.30 -16.19 49.10
CA GLU A 175 17.84 -14.89 48.58
C GLU A 175 18.07 -14.79 47.06
N LEU A 176 19.30 -15.06 46.59
CA LEU A 176 19.63 -15.02 45.16
C LEU A 176 18.82 -16.04 44.34
N LYS A 177 18.53 -17.23 44.90
CA LYS A 177 17.64 -18.20 44.24
C LYS A 177 16.22 -17.66 44.09
N SER A 178 15.68 -17.03 45.14
CA SER A 178 14.35 -16.42 45.08
C SER A 178 14.27 -15.29 44.04
N GLU A 179 15.34 -14.49 43.91
CA GLU A 179 15.45 -13.43 42.90
C GLU A 179 15.55 -14.03 41.49
N ALA A 180 16.34 -15.09 41.30
CA ALA A 180 16.44 -15.79 40.01
C ALA A 180 15.10 -16.42 39.58
N ASP A 181 14.35 -16.98 40.52
CA ASP A 181 13.03 -17.56 40.24
C ASP A 181 12.01 -16.46 39.88
N ALA A 182 12.08 -15.29 40.53
CA ALA A 182 11.27 -14.12 40.16
C ALA A 182 11.60 -13.60 38.75
N GLU A 183 12.90 -13.48 38.41
CA GLU A 183 13.36 -13.07 37.09
C GLU A 183 12.98 -14.12 36.01
N HIS A 184 13.03 -15.41 36.34
CA HIS A 184 12.56 -16.48 35.46
C HIS A 184 11.04 -16.41 35.23
N ALA A 185 10.25 -16.19 36.28
CA ALA A 185 8.81 -16.04 36.15
C ALA A 185 8.46 -14.85 35.24
N ALA A 186 9.09 -13.68 35.45
CA ALA A 186 8.91 -12.51 34.59
C ALA A 186 9.29 -12.78 33.13
N MET A 187 10.39 -13.49 32.89
CA MET A 187 10.80 -13.92 31.55
C MET A 187 9.76 -14.82 30.88
N VAL A 188 9.21 -15.79 31.60
CA VAL A 188 8.20 -16.73 31.08
C VAL A 188 6.91 -16.00 30.72
N GLU A 189 6.42 -15.09 31.57
CA GLU A 189 5.21 -14.31 31.28
C GLU A 189 5.40 -13.44 30.02
N LEU A 190 6.54 -12.76 29.88
CA LEU A 190 6.83 -11.99 28.66
C LEU A 190 6.91 -12.86 27.40
N HIS A 191 7.41 -14.10 27.51
CA HIS A 191 7.40 -15.04 26.38
C HIS A 191 5.97 -15.45 26.00
N LYS A 192 5.10 -15.72 26.98
CA LYS A 192 3.68 -16.00 26.71
C LYS A 192 3.00 -14.82 26.03
N GLU A 193 3.18 -13.60 26.55
CA GLU A 193 2.63 -12.38 25.93
C GLU A 193 3.11 -12.21 24.48
N ALA A 194 4.40 -12.49 24.21
CA ALA A 194 4.95 -12.42 22.85
C ALA A 194 4.37 -13.49 21.92
N ASP A 195 4.09 -14.68 22.42
CA ASP A 195 3.49 -15.78 21.64
C ASP A 195 2.00 -15.54 21.39
N GLU A 196 1.25 -15.03 22.36
CA GLU A 196 -0.13 -14.58 22.18
C GLU A 196 -0.22 -13.48 21.12
N LEU A 197 0.67 -12.48 21.19
CA LEU A 197 0.76 -11.44 20.17
C LEU A 197 1.09 -12.03 18.80
N TRP A 198 1.97 -13.03 18.72
CA TRP A 198 2.29 -13.71 17.47
C TRP A 198 1.07 -14.41 16.85
N GLU A 199 0.26 -15.09 17.65
CA GLU A 199 -0.99 -15.71 17.19
C GLU A 199 -1.98 -14.67 16.66
N THR A 200 -1.97 -13.42 17.16
CA THR A 200 -2.76 -12.33 16.58
C THR A 200 -2.17 -11.75 15.28
N ILE A 201 -0.85 -11.77 15.12
CA ILE A 201 -0.14 -11.27 13.94
C ILE A 201 -0.31 -12.22 12.75
N LYS A 202 -0.28 -13.52 12.99
CA LYS A 202 -0.37 -14.57 11.95
C LYS A 202 -1.54 -14.38 10.98
N PRO A 203 -2.82 -14.26 11.40
CA PRO A 203 -3.93 -14.07 10.48
C PRO A 203 -3.84 -12.75 9.69
N ARG A 204 -3.24 -11.70 10.27
CA ARG A 204 -3.04 -10.43 9.55
C ARG A 204 -2.09 -10.58 8.35
N PHE A 205 -1.12 -11.49 8.42
CA PHE A 205 -0.29 -11.80 7.25
C PHE A 205 -1.09 -12.46 6.13
N GLU A 206 -2.03 -13.34 6.46
CA GLU A 206 -2.92 -13.96 5.47
C GLU A 206 -3.83 -12.90 4.82
N GLU A 207 -4.38 -11.97 5.61
CA GLU A 207 -5.16 -10.84 5.09
C GLU A 207 -4.32 -9.93 4.18
N ARG A 208 -3.08 -9.64 4.57
CA ARG A 208 -2.13 -8.87 3.75
C ARG A 208 -1.87 -9.56 2.41
N ASP A 209 -1.62 -10.86 2.44
CA ASP A 209 -1.30 -11.64 1.24
C ASP A 209 -2.52 -11.77 0.32
N PHE A 210 -3.71 -11.92 0.90
CA PHE A 210 -4.96 -11.84 0.17
C PHE A 210 -5.14 -10.48 -0.53
N LYS A 211 -4.93 -9.37 0.18
CA LYS A 211 -5.05 -8.01 -0.39
C LYS A 211 -4.01 -7.77 -1.49
N LYS A 212 -2.81 -8.33 -1.35
CA LYS A 212 -1.79 -8.28 -2.39
C LYS A 212 -2.25 -9.01 -3.65
N ALA A 213 -2.73 -10.24 -3.51
CA ALA A 213 -3.23 -11.04 -4.62
C ALA A 213 -4.42 -10.37 -5.32
N GLU A 214 -5.36 -9.80 -4.56
CA GLU A 214 -6.49 -9.06 -5.13
C GLU A 214 -6.03 -7.77 -5.84
N GLY A 215 -5.03 -7.08 -5.30
CA GLY A 215 -4.39 -5.93 -5.95
C GLY A 215 -3.74 -6.31 -7.29
N ASP A 216 -3.01 -7.43 -7.33
CA ASP A 216 -2.36 -7.95 -8.54
C ASP A 216 -3.41 -8.36 -9.59
N ARG A 217 -4.48 -9.06 -9.17
CA ARG A 217 -5.62 -9.42 -10.03
C ARG A 217 -6.28 -8.17 -10.66
N LEU A 218 -6.54 -7.13 -9.87
CA LEU A 218 -7.13 -5.89 -10.38
C LEU A 218 -6.17 -5.14 -11.32
N HIS A 219 -4.86 -5.26 -11.08
CA HIS A 219 -3.87 -4.70 -11.98
C HIS A 219 -3.86 -5.42 -13.33
N GLU A 220 -3.91 -6.75 -13.33
CA GLU A 220 -4.01 -7.57 -14.54
C GLU A 220 -5.27 -7.22 -15.33
N ALA A 221 -6.44 -7.17 -14.67
CA ALA A 221 -7.69 -6.77 -15.30
C ALA A 221 -7.63 -5.36 -15.91
N PHE A 222 -6.98 -4.40 -15.23
CA PHE A 222 -6.74 -3.07 -15.79
C PHE A 222 -5.88 -3.11 -17.05
N LEU A 223 -4.83 -3.93 -17.06
CA LEU A 223 -3.94 -4.06 -18.22
C LEU A 223 -4.67 -4.69 -19.41
N GLU A 224 -5.54 -5.68 -19.16
CA GLU A 224 -6.38 -6.30 -20.17
C GLU A 224 -7.36 -5.29 -20.78
N CYS A 225 -8.15 -4.57 -19.96
CA CYS A 225 -9.05 -3.53 -20.46
C CYS A 225 -8.31 -2.46 -21.27
N ARG A 226 -7.08 -2.11 -20.89
CA ARG A 226 -6.26 -1.16 -21.64
C ARG A 226 -5.85 -1.71 -23.01
N LYS A 227 -5.44 -2.99 -23.09
CA LYS A 227 -5.13 -3.64 -24.36
C LYS A 227 -6.35 -3.68 -25.28
N GLU A 228 -7.51 -4.08 -24.77
CA GLU A 228 -8.77 -4.10 -25.53
C GLU A 228 -9.15 -2.69 -26.03
N ALA A 229 -9.00 -1.66 -25.18
CA ALA A 229 -9.25 -0.28 -25.59
C ALA A 229 -8.28 0.21 -26.68
N ASP A 230 -7.02 -0.20 -26.63
CA ASP A 230 -6.01 0.11 -27.64
C ASP A 230 -6.30 -0.62 -28.97
N GLU A 231 -6.72 -1.89 -28.92
CA GLU A 231 -7.17 -2.66 -30.09
C GLU A 231 -8.40 -2.02 -30.76
N VAL A 232 -9.40 -1.62 -29.98
CA VAL A 232 -10.56 -0.89 -30.54
C VAL A 232 -10.12 0.49 -31.06
N HIS A 233 -9.14 1.14 -30.44
CA HIS A 233 -8.61 2.41 -30.93
C HIS A 233 -7.96 2.29 -32.31
N THR A 234 -7.16 1.25 -32.54
CA THR A 234 -6.54 1.02 -33.86
C THR A 234 -7.61 0.79 -34.93
N GLN A 235 -8.66 0.03 -34.62
CA GLN A 235 -9.82 -0.15 -35.51
C GLN A 235 -10.55 1.18 -35.78
N VAL A 236 -10.75 2.02 -34.75
CA VAL A 236 -11.35 3.35 -34.89
C VAL A 236 -10.54 4.25 -35.81
N VAL A 237 -9.21 4.21 -35.71
CA VAL A 237 -8.29 5.01 -36.55
C VAL A 237 -8.36 4.54 -38.01
N ALA A 238 -8.26 3.24 -38.25
CA ALA A 238 -8.38 2.68 -39.61
C ALA A 238 -9.75 2.99 -40.25
N MET A 239 -10.85 2.86 -39.49
CA MET A 239 -12.19 3.22 -39.95
C MET A 239 -12.33 4.72 -40.24
N LEU A 240 -11.65 5.57 -39.45
CA LEU A 240 -11.64 7.02 -39.67
C LEU A 240 -10.96 7.41 -40.98
N GLU A 241 -9.86 6.75 -41.33
CA GLU A 241 -9.18 6.95 -42.61
C GLU A 241 -10.11 6.62 -43.78
N GLN A 242 -10.76 5.44 -43.76
CA GLN A 242 -11.72 5.03 -44.80
C GLN A 242 -12.92 5.99 -44.91
N VAL A 243 -13.44 6.47 -43.78
CA VAL A 243 -14.53 7.44 -43.76
C VAL A 243 -14.09 8.78 -44.35
N ASN A 244 -12.86 9.22 -44.08
CA ASN A 244 -12.32 10.45 -44.66
C ASN A 244 -12.13 10.31 -46.18
N GLU A 245 -11.64 9.17 -46.66
CA GLU A 245 -11.52 8.90 -48.11
C GLU A 245 -12.87 9.02 -48.83
N ILE A 246 -13.94 8.44 -48.26
CA ILE A 246 -15.29 8.54 -48.85
C ILE A 246 -15.80 9.99 -48.81
N ARG A 247 -15.54 10.74 -47.72
CA ARG A 247 -15.91 12.16 -47.65
C ARG A 247 -15.17 13.01 -48.67
N ASP A 248 -13.90 12.71 -48.92
CA ASP A 248 -13.09 13.43 -49.90
C ASP A 248 -13.58 13.14 -51.33
N LYS A 249 -13.93 11.89 -51.65
CA LYS A 249 -14.58 11.54 -52.93
C LYS A 249 -15.91 12.28 -53.13
N LEU A 250 -16.78 12.25 -52.13
CA LEU A 250 -18.07 12.95 -52.16
C LEU A 250 -17.89 14.48 -52.33
N LYS A 251 -16.83 15.02 -51.74
CA LYS A 251 -16.47 16.44 -51.88
C LYS A 251 -15.93 16.75 -53.28
N GLN A 252 -15.14 15.86 -53.88
CA GLN A 252 -14.66 15.98 -55.26
C GLN A 252 -15.83 15.97 -56.24
N GLU A 253 -16.73 14.99 -56.15
CA GLU A 253 -17.95 14.92 -57.00
C GLU A 253 -18.78 16.21 -56.90
N ARG A 254 -18.92 16.76 -55.68
CA ARG A 254 -19.63 18.03 -55.47
C ARG A 254 -18.91 19.23 -56.11
N LEU A 255 -17.58 19.27 -56.04
CA LEU A 255 -16.78 20.34 -56.66
C LEU A 255 -16.82 20.24 -58.19
N GLU A 256 -16.76 19.04 -58.75
CA GLU A 256 -16.90 18.78 -60.19
C GLU A 256 -18.28 19.20 -60.68
N ALA A 257 -19.34 18.77 -60.00
CA ALA A 257 -20.72 19.19 -60.32
C ALA A 257 -20.88 20.72 -60.24
N GLN A 258 -20.28 21.36 -59.23
CA GLN A 258 -20.29 22.82 -59.10
C GLN A 258 -19.54 23.49 -60.25
N SER A 259 -18.36 22.99 -60.61
CA SER A 259 -17.59 23.51 -61.75
C SER A 259 -18.34 23.37 -63.06
N TRP A 260 -19.01 22.24 -63.28
CA TRP A 260 -19.83 22.01 -64.47
C TRP A 260 -21.02 22.98 -64.53
N ILE A 261 -21.68 23.24 -63.40
CA ILE A 261 -22.75 24.24 -63.31
C ILE A 261 -22.20 25.64 -63.60
N ASP A 262 -21.06 26.00 -63.03
CA ASP A 262 -20.43 27.31 -63.22
C ASP A 262 -19.99 27.51 -64.67
N ASP A 263 -19.35 26.50 -65.29
CA ASP A 263 -18.98 26.49 -66.70
C ASP A 263 -20.21 26.54 -67.62
N HIS A 264 -21.27 25.78 -67.29
CA HIS A 264 -22.53 25.83 -68.02
C HIS A 264 -23.18 27.20 -67.91
N ASN A 265 -23.24 27.79 -66.71
CA ASN A 265 -23.76 29.13 -66.50
C ASN A 265 -22.94 30.18 -67.26
N GLU A 266 -21.62 30.05 -67.29
CA GLU A 266 -20.75 30.92 -68.08
C GLU A 266 -21.01 30.75 -69.59
N SER A 267 -21.18 29.51 -70.06
CA SER A 267 -21.52 29.21 -71.46
C SER A 267 -22.88 29.81 -71.85
N VAL A 268 -23.89 29.69 -70.99
CA VAL A 268 -25.23 30.25 -71.19
C VAL A 268 -25.16 31.77 -71.17
N ARG A 269 -24.39 32.40 -70.27
CA ARG A 269 -24.14 33.85 -70.29
C ARG A 269 -23.44 34.31 -71.57
N LYS A 270 -22.45 33.56 -72.06
CA LYS A 270 -21.76 33.84 -73.33
C LYS A 270 -22.67 33.64 -74.55
N ALA A 271 -23.65 32.75 -74.47
CA ALA A 271 -24.63 32.52 -75.54
C ALA A 271 -25.77 33.55 -75.50
N LEU A 272 -26.21 33.96 -74.32
CA LEU A 272 -27.19 35.03 -74.08
C LEU A 272 -26.53 36.42 -74.09
N LYS A 273 -25.55 36.63 -74.98
CA LYS A 273 -24.97 37.96 -75.19
C LYS A 273 -26.04 38.87 -75.76
N THR A 274 -26.18 40.02 -75.12
CA THR A 274 -27.07 41.08 -75.56
C THR A 274 -26.52 41.72 -76.85
N PRO A 275 -27.38 42.33 -77.71
CA PRO A 275 -26.95 42.88 -79.00
C PRO A 275 -25.86 43.98 -78.95
N ASP A 276 -25.60 44.54 -77.77
CA ASP A 276 -24.51 45.47 -77.48
C ASP A 276 -23.12 44.78 -77.38
N GLN A 277 -23.08 43.47 -77.16
CA GLN A 277 -21.83 42.70 -76.94
C GLN A 277 -21.49 41.72 -78.07
N ASP A 278 -22.35 41.61 -79.10
CA ASP A 278 -22.12 40.75 -80.26
C ASP A 278 -22.42 41.49 -81.58
N GLU A 279 -21.36 41.92 -82.28
CA GLU A 279 -21.44 42.64 -83.55
C GLU A 279 -22.14 41.83 -84.65
N LYS A 280 -22.10 40.49 -84.61
CA LYS A 280 -22.78 39.65 -85.59
C LYS A 280 -24.27 39.60 -85.34
N LEU A 281 -24.68 39.58 -84.07
CA LEU A 281 -26.08 39.68 -83.67
C LEU A 281 -26.62 41.09 -83.96
N ALA A 282 -25.85 42.13 -83.70
CA ALA A 282 -26.19 43.50 -84.09
C ALA A 282 -26.30 43.64 -85.62
N GLY A 283 -25.39 43.03 -86.37
CA GLY A 283 -25.39 42.99 -87.83
C GLY A 283 -26.61 42.26 -88.41
N SER A 284 -26.99 41.12 -87.84
CA SER A 284 -28.18 40.39 -88.27
C SER A 284 -29.48 41.12 -87.91
N LEU A 285 -29.55 41.77 -86.75
CA LEU A 285 -30.69 42.60 -86.34
C LEU A 285 -30.82 43.86 -87.21
N THR A 286 -29.73 44.55 -87.53
CA THR A 286 -29.75 45.70 -88.44
C THR A 286 -30.14 45.29 -89.86
N GLN A 287 -29.63 44.16 -90.35
CA GLN A 287 -30.01 43.63 -91.67
C GLN A 287 -31.48 43.20 -91.72
N ALA A 288 -32.01 42.59 -90.65
CA ALA A 288 -33.43 42.27 -90.52
C ALA A 288 -34.32 43.52 -90.46
N LEU A 289 -33.83 44.61 -89.85
CA LEU A 289 -34.52 45.91 -89.81
C LEU A 289 -34.57 46.56 -91.20
N LEU A 290 -33.43 46.54 -91.92
CA LEU A 290 -33.30 47.01 -93.30
C LEU A 290 -34.16 46.20 -94.28
N ALA A 291 -34.35 44.90 -94.03
CA ALA A 291 -35.21 44.02 -94.82
C ALA A 291 -36.72 44.18 -94.52
N GLY A 292 -37.12 45.12 -93.65
CA GLY A 292 -38.52 45.44 -93.35
C GLY A 292 -39.25 44.44 -92.45
N SER A 293 -38.52 43.53 -91.80
CA SER A 293 -39.12 42.62 -90.81
C SER A 293 -39.40 43.35 -89.50
N SER A 294 -40.57 43.15 -88.90
CA SER A 294 -40.92 43.75 -87.61
C SER A 294 -40.13 43.07 -86.48
N ILE A 295 -39.05 43.69 -86.03
CA ILE A 295 -38.23 43.19 -84.93
C ILE A 295 -38.93 43.55 -83.61
N SER A 296 -39.48 42.56 -82.92
CA SER A 296 -39.94 42.70 -81.54
C SER A 296 -38.74 42.52 -80.61
N PHE A 297 -38.21 43.63 -80.09
CA PHE A 297 -37.25 43.56 -78.99
C PHE A 297 -38.01 43.15 -77.74
N GLY A 298 -37.92 41.87 -77.37
CA GLY A 298 -38.43 41.36 -76.10
C GLY A 298 -37.62 41.94 -74.95
N GLY A 299 -37.83 43.21 -74.63
CA GLY A 299 -37.03 43.92 -73.62
C GLY A 299 -37.12 45.44 -73.60
N SER A 300 -38.13 46.09 -74.20
CA SER A 300 -38.40 47.52 -73.94
C SER A 300 -39.63 47.69 -73.05
N GLU A 301 -39.51 47.34 -71.78
CA GLU A 301 -40.18 48.08 -70.71
C GLU A 301 -39.11 48.73 -69.82
N THR A 302 -38.36 49.67 -70.40
CA THR A 302 -37.93 50.83 -69.61
C THR A 302 -39.18 51.68 -69.36
N GLY A 303 -39.92 51.32 -68.31
CA GLY A 303 -41.01 52.13 -67.79
C GLY A 303 -42.37 51.45 -67.75
N SER A 304 -42.54 50.43 -66.90
CA SER A 304 -43.79 50.14 -66.19
C SER A 304 -43.55 49.12 -65.06
N ASN A 305 -43.77 49.54 -63.82
CA ASN A 305 -43.89 48.71 -62.61
C ASN A 305 -42.70 47.84 -62.15
N ALA A 306 -41.58 48.50 -61.82
CA ALA A 306 -40.70 48.00 -60.76
C ALA A 306 -41.22 48.40 -59.36
N ASN A 307 -42.48 48.06 -59.01
CA ASN A 307 -42.90 48.17 -57.61
C ASN A 307 -44.13 47.33 -57.24
N THR A 308 -44.06 46.02 -57.43
CA THR A 308 -44.94 45.10 -56.68
C THR A 308 -44.21 43.80 -56.35
N ARG A 309 -43.63 43.76 -55.13
CA ARG A 309 -43.82 42.72 -54.11
C ARG A 309 -43.49 41.26 -54.52
N THR A 310 -42.60 40.51 -53.87
CA THR A 310 -42.12 40.54 -52.48
C THR A 310 -40.81 39.74 -52.38
N ASP A 311 -39.79 40.31 -51.73
CA ASP A 311 -38.75 39.52 -51.09
C ASP A 311 -39.40 38.59 -50.06
N GLY A 312 -39.46 37.30 -50.39
CA GLY A 312 -39.74 36.22 -49.45
C GLY A 312 -38.58 36.03 -48.48
N ARG A 313 -38.20 37.09 -47.76
CA ARG A 313 -37.23 37.03 -46.66
C ARG A 313 -37.96 36.47 -45.45
N SER A 314 -38.01 35.13 -45.41
CA SER A 314 -38.40 34.33 -44.25
C SER A 314 -37.93 35.00 -42.94
N SER A 315 -38.88 35.46 -42.14
CA SER A 315 -38.64 36.04 -40.81
C SER A 315 -38.23 35.01 -39.75
N ARG A 316 -37.83 33.79 -40.15
CA ARG A 316 -37.30 32.75 -39.24
C ARG A 316 -35.82 32.89 -38.89
N LYS A 317 -35.28 34.11 -38.87
CA LYS A 317 -33.89 34.35 -38.42
C LYS A 317 -33.75 35.51 -37.45
N ALA A 318 -34.74 35.72 -36.58
CA ALA A 318 -34.64 36.63 -35.44
C ALA A 318 -34.49 35.91 -34.08
N ASN A 319 -34.63 34.57 -34.03
CA ASN A 319 -34.61 33.80 -32.77
C ASN A 319 -33.46 32.78 -32.63
N MET A 320 -32.30 33.05 -33.24
CA MET A 320 -31.06 32.37 -32.87
C MET A 320 -29.96 33.39 -32.57
N ARG A 321 -30.17 34.17 -31.51
CA ARG A 321 -29.07 34.85 -30.82
C ARG A 321 -28.67 34.01 -29.60
N ARG A 322 -27.54 33.33 -29.76
CA ARG A 322 -26.54 33.03 -28.71
C ARG A 322 -27.10 32.75 -27.30
N SER A 323 -27.39 31.49 -27.00
CA SER A 323 -27.02 30.98 -25.68
C SER A 323 -25.50 30.85 -25.66
N GLY A 324 -24.84 31.81 -25.03
CA GLY A 324 -23.40 31.81 -24.85
C GLY A 324 -22.95 30.55 -24.12
N ALA A 325 -21.93 29.90 -24.66
CA ALA A 325 -21.15 28.92 -23.94
C ALA A 325 -20.62 29.56 -22.66
N ALA A 326 -21.11 29.10 -21.51
CA ALA A 326 -20.52 29.35 -20.22
C ALA A 326 -19.13 28.70 -20.19
N ARG A 327 -18.11 29.45 -20.64
CA ARG A 327 -16.72 29.15 -20.33
C ARG A 327 -16.49 29.53 -18.86
N GLY A 328 -16.76 28.56 -17.99
CA GLY A 328 -16.39 28.61 -16.58
C GLY A 328 -14.89 28.85 -16.46
N ASN A 329 -14.56 30.04 -15.98
CA ASN A 329 -13.22 30.49 -15.67
C ASN A 329 -12.65 29.64 -14.53
N ARG A 330 -11.52 28.99 -14.80
CA ARG A 330 -10.67 28.36 -13.79
C ARG A 330 -9.94 29.48 -13.03
N GLY A 331 -10.09 29.56 -11.71
CA GLY A 331 -9.16 30.34 -10.91
C GLY A 331 -9.62 30.79 -9.52
N ARG A 332 -9.26 29.98 -8.52
CA ARG A 332 -8.47 30.42 -7.35
C ARG A 332 -9.11 31.38 -6.34
N SER A 333 -9.57 30.84 -5.23
CA SER A 333 -9.60 31.47 -3.89
C SER A 333 -9.28 30.38 -2.86
N ARG A 334 -8.00 30.25 -2.46
CA ARG A 334 -7.47 30.66 -1.14
C ARG A 334 -8.41 30.33 0.02
N SER A 335 -8.03 29.28 0.74
CA SER A 335 -8.39 29.01 2.12
C SER A 335 -7.99 30.19 3.02
N ARG A 336 -8.86 30.53 3.97
CA ARG A 336 -8.50 31.32 5.14
C ARG A 336 -9.18 30.70 6.36
N GLU A 337 -8.34 30.37 7.32
CA GLU A 337 -8.68 29.92 8.68
C GLU A 337 -9.63 30.90 9.38
N GLN A 338 -10.56 30.33 10.15
CA GLN A 338 -10.80 30.65 11.56
C GLN A 338 -11.47 29.44 12.22
#